data_AF-A0A7V3UZE6-F1
#
_entry.id   AF-A0A7V3UZE6-F1
#
_cell.length_a   1.000
_cell.length_b   1.000
_cell.length_c   1.000
_cell.angle_alpha   90.00
_cell.angle_beta   90.00
_cell.angle_gamma   90.00
#
_symmetry.space_group_name_H-M   'P 1'
#
loop_
_entity.id
_entity.type
_entity.pdbx_description
1 polymer ?
#
loop_
_entity_poly.entity_id
_entity_poly.type
_entity_poly.pdbx_seq_one_letter_code
_entity_poly.pdbx_strand_id
1 'polypeptide(L)'
;MKKVVLLALITIIPLFATQRVVVMEDFTATWCTYCPGAARGAEELKFRAFDSVVVIAYHSSTSDPFYTATAASRASYYGITGYPTMRIDGAQSVVGGMHSGTMYPTYRQIFDGRKTVASPLDISLSVTYDSVNRNGNLNIIVRNTSTSTVSGQLHTVIIENHIYYPWQGMDSLQDVERTMLPSASGEAITVPAGDSVIRTRSFTLNSNWVARNCELVVFVQDNSTRWMYQGAMIAVMPEPVLKFSGNRPIQPVPDTTFDLLVAVRNIGSAPATSARATLISTDPYLTVTSANTTFGPIPVGADVFADSPFTVQVSSSCPNPYLGYLQMIITGDYSRTETLNFPVIISTNAGFADDMEHGTNGWTHSGIRDYWHQSNYRNHSPANSWYSGYESGHQYLNEMDARLYTPFFRVGESTWTRFWHYYQTEENYDFALVEVNNGSPFWYQLASFTGTSGGWEQVQLDLSAFQGQTVQLRFRFISDANTLGEGWYLDDLTCGMPLAINEVPPSENIARPVLPALVRAQLVLPSLNPSAKLLLVDATGRKVMELKTGTNDISGISPGVYFIKNQQFTKTLNRLIIVR
;
A
#
# COMPACT_ATOMS: atom_id res chain seq x y z
N MET A 1 -8.59 -44.45 -51.41
CA MET A 1 -7.95 -43.17 -51.01
C MET A 1 -8.70 -42.60 -49.80
N LYS A 2 -8.21 -42.81 -48.58
CA LYS A 2 -8.74 -42.14 -47.38
C LYS A 2 -7.79 -41.01 -47.01
N LYS A 3 -8.28 -39.77 -47.05
CA LYS A 3 -7.55 -38.56 -46.71
C LYS A 3 -7.40 -38.48 -45.18
N VAL A 4 -6.17 -38.35 -44.71
CA VAL A 4 -5.85 -38.00 -43.32
C VAL A 4 -5.80 -36.48 -43.23
N VAL A 5 -6.63 -35.91 -42.36
CA VAL A 5 -6.60 -34.48 -42.02
C VAL A 5 -5.63 -34.30 -40.87
N LEU A 6 -4.55 -33.54 -41.11
CA LEU A 6 -3.59 -33.16 -40.08
C LEU A 6 -4.12 -31.90 -39.38
N LEU A 7 -4.63 -32.04 -38.15
CA LEU A 7 -4.90 -30.88 -37.29
C LEU A 7 -3.58 -30.44 -36.65
N ALA A 8 -3.10 -29.25 -37.03
CA ALA A 8 -2.02 -28.56 -36.33
C ALA A 8 -2.59 -27.98 -35.01
N LEU A 9 -2.16 -28.55 -33.88
CA LEU A 9 -2.43 -27.99 -32.56
C LEU A 9 -1.53 -26.76 -32.38
N ILE A 10 -2.09 -25.56 -32.52
CA ILE A 10 -1.40 -24.32 -32.14
C ILE A 10 -1.54 -24.19 -30.62
N THR A 11 -0.52 -24.65 -29.89
CA THR A 11 -0.34 -24.32 -28.47
C THR A 11 0.09 -22.86 -28.38
N ILE A 12 -0.86 -21.97 -28.08
CA ILE A 12 -0.55 -20.62 -27.61
C ILE A 12 0.02 -20.78 -26.20
N ILE A 13 1.35 -20.82 -26.08
CA ILE A 13 2.04 -20.69 -24.79
C ILE A 13 1.96 -19.19 -24.45
N PRO A 14 1.27 -18.78 -23.37
CA PRO A 14 1.37 -17.41 -22.91
C PRO A 14 2.85 -17.13 -22.56
N LEU A 15 3.49 -16.23 -23.31
CA LEU A 15 4.76 -15.64 -22.92
C LEU A 15 4.48 -14.77 -21.69
N PHE A 16 4.70 -15.30 -20.50
CA PHE A 16 4.90 -14.45 -19.33
C PHE A 16 6.31 -13.85 -19.45
N ALA A 17 6.40 -12.53 -19.52
CA ALA A 17 7.68 -11.85 -19.36
C ALA A 17 8.26 -12.24 -17.99
N THR A 18 9.55 -12.58 -17.93
CA THR A 18 10.22 -12.85 -16.65
C THR A 18 10.15 -11.60 -15.76
N GLN A 19 9.92 -11.81 -14.46
CA GLN A 19 9.88 -10.72 -13.48
C GLN A 19 11.27 -10.05 -13.44
N ARG A 20 11.31 -8.73 -13.65
CA ARG A 20 12.55 -7.95 -13.54
C ARG A 20 12.95 -7.78 -12.08
N VAL A 21 14.19 -8.11 -11.75
CA VAL A 21 14.76 -7.94 -10.40
C VAL A 21 15.86 -6.89 -10.42
N VAL A 22 15.57 -5.69 -9.90
CA VAL A 22 16.53 -4.59 -9.81
C VAL A 22 17.56 -4.89 -8.72
N VAL A 23 18.84 -4.64 -8.99
CA VAL A 23 19.92 -4.85 -8.02
C VAL A 23 20.33 -3.51 -7.43
N MET A 24 20.39 -3.44 -6.10
CA MET A 24 20.84 -2.26 -5.36
C MET A 24 22.14 -2.61 -4.63
N GLU A 25 23.21 -1.87 -4.94
CA GLU A 25 24.51 -2.02 -4.29
C GLU A 25 24.77 -0.78 -3.42
N ASP A 26 24.62 -0.92 -2.10
CA ASP A 26 24.88 0.13 -1.12
C ASP A 26 26.33 0.08 -0.64
N PHE A 27 27.13 1.09 -0.93
CA PHE A 27 28.47 1.23 -0.38
C PHE A 27 28.38 2.01 0.92
N THR A 28 28.70 1.34 2.03
CA THR A 28 28.37 1.80 3.38
C THR A 28 29.50 1.57 4.38
N ALA A 29 29.32 2.08 5.61
CA ALA A 29 30.18 1.81 6.75
C ALA A 29 29.42 1.96 8.07
N THR A 30 29.76 1.14 9.06
CA THR A 30 29.19 1.14 10.41
C THR A 30 29.45 2.43 11.20
N TRP A 31 30.54 3.15 10.89
CA TRP A 31 30.88 4.43 11.51
C TRP A 31 30.31 5.65 10.76
N CYS A 32 29.69 5.45 9.60
CA CYS A 32 29.21 6.53 8.74
C CYS A 32 27.87 7.10 9.24
N THR A 33 27.87 8.38 9.63
CA THR A 33 26.70 9.06 10.22
C THR A 33 25.48 9.12 9.29
N TYR A 34 25.68 9.19 7.98
CA TYR A 34 24.61 9.34 6.99
C TYR A 34 24.12 8.01 6.39
N CYS A 35 24.81 6.91 6.68
CA CYS A 35 24.50 5.59 6.16
C CYS A 35 23.19 4.96 6.69
N PRO A 36 22.72 5.27 7.92
CA PRO A 36 21.44 4.71 8.41
C PRO A 36 20.23 5.05 7.54
N GLY A 37 20.16 6.26 6.99
CA GLY A 37 19.05 6.66 6.11
C GLY A 37 19.05 5.90 4.78
N ALA A 38 20.22 5.56 4.26
CA ALA A 38 20.36 4.70 3.09
C ALA A 38 19.92 3.26 3.39
N ALA A 39 20.37 2.69 4.52
CA ALA A 39 19.96 1.35 4.96
C ALA A 39 18.44 1.26 5.15
N ARG A 40 17.83 2.18 5.92
CA ARG A 40 16.37 2.25 6.10
C ARG A 40 15.63 2.36 4.76
N GLY A 41 16.12 3.18 3.84
CA GLY A 41 15.52 3.34 2.52
C GLY A 41 15.55 2.07 1.68
N ALA A 42 16.69 1.37 1.68
CA ALA A 42 16.86 0.11 0.95
C ALA A 42 16.03 -1.03 1.55
N GLU A 43 16.02 -1.15 2.89
CA GLU A 43 15.21 -2.13 3.61
C GLU A 43 13.71 -1.93 3.37
N GLU A 44 13.23 -0.69 3.47
CA GLU A 44 11.83 -0.38 3.19
C GLU A 44 11.46 -0.69 1.74
N LEU A 45 12.35 -0.37 0.79
CA LEU A 45 12.13 -0.69 -0.62
C LEU A 45 12.10 -2.20 -0.85
N LYS A 46 13.05 -2.97 -0.30
CA LYS A 46 13.07 -4.44 -0.35
C LYS A 46 11.79 -5.03 0.20
N PHE A 47 11.35 -4.55 1.36
CA PHE A 47 10.14 -5.02 2.01
C PHE A 47 8.87 -4.78 1.17
N ARG A 48 8.78 -3.63 0.48
CA ARG A 48 7.60 -3.26 -0.32
C ARG A 48 7.62 -3.76 -1.77
N ALA A 49 8.81 -3.92 -2.35
CA ALA A 49 8.97 -4.38 -3.73
C ALA A 49 9.11 -5.91 -3.85
N PHE A 50 9.28 -6.60 -2.73
CA PHE A 50 9.35 -8.06 -2.62
C PHE A 50 10.44 -8.66 -3.52
N ASP A 51 10.07 -9.62 -4.36
CA ASP A 51 10.92 -10.39 -5.27
C ASP A 51 11.52 -9.57 -6.43
N SER A 52 11.13 -8.31 -6.56
CA SER A 52 11.51 -7.45 -7.68
C SER A 52 12.76 -6.61 -7.40
N VAL A 53 13.36 -6.73 -6.21
CA VAL A 53 14.58 -6.04 -5.84
C VAL A 53 15.47 -6.91 -4.95
N VAL A 54 16.78 -6.76 -5.12
CA VAL A 54 17.79 -7.35 -4.23
C VAL A 54 18.74 -6.26 -3.78
N VAL A 55 19.21 -6.33 -2.54
CA VAL A 55 20.11 -5.33 -1.94
C VAL A 55 21.41 -6.03 -1.55
N ILE A 56 22.53 -5.33 -1.70
CA ILE A 56 23.85 -5.76 -1.27
C ILE A 56 24.52 -4.58 -0.57
N ALA A 57 24.86 -4.72 0.70
CA ALA A 57 25.58 -3.71 1.48
C ALA A 57 27.08 -4.03 1.52
N TYR A 58 27.87 -3.24 0.79
CA TYR A 58 29.32 -3.36 0.68
C TYR A 58 30.03 -2.50 1.73
N HIS A 59 30.70 -3.17 2.67
CA HIS A 59 31.62 -2.53 3.61
C HIS A 59 33.05 -2.56 3.03
N SER A 60 33.43 -1.52 2.29
CA SER A 60 34.69 -1.49 1.51
C SER A 60 35.87 -0.82 2.22
N SER A 61 35.66 -0.18 3.37
CA SER A 61 36.74 0.45 4.13
C SER A 61 37.46 -0.55 5.02
N THR A 62 38.80 -0.60 5.00
CA THR A 62 39.59 -1.47 5.90
C THR A 62 39.42 -1.13 7.39
N SER A 63 38.87 0.04 7.70
CA SER A 63 38.50 0.43 9.06
C SER A 63 37.16 -0.13 9.53
N ASP A 64 36.36 -0.69 8.62
CA ASP A 64 35.06 -1.25 8.96
C ASP A 64 35.18 -2.72 9.43
N PRO A 65 34.53 -3.13 10.54
CA PRO A 65 34.60 -4.51 11.04
C PRO A 65 34.08 -5.57 10.05
N PHE A 66 33.26 -5.16 9.07
CA PHE A 66 32.69 -6.03 8.05
C PHE A 66 33.42 -5.92 6.70
N TYR A 67 34.61 -5.34 6.70
CA TYR A 67 35.45 -5.22 5.51
C TYR A 67 35.67 -6.55 4.78
N THR A 68 35.55 -6.50 3.44
CA THR A 68 36.03 -7.58 2.57
C THR A 68 36.84 -7.00 1.40
N ALA A 69 37.82 -7.77 0.92
CA ALA A 69 38.59 -7.40 -0.27
C ALA A 69 37.72 -7.37 -1.54
N THR A 70 36.65 -8.15 -1.56
CA THR A 70 35.67 -8.18 -2.66
C THR A 70 34.81 -6.92 -2.67
N ALA A 71 34.34 -6.45 -1.52
CA ALA A 71 33.67 -5.16 -1.38
C ALA A 71 34.58 -4.00 -1.83
N ALA A 72 35.84 -3.98 -1.40
CA ALA A 72 36.81 -2.97 -1.81
C ALA A 72 37.06 -2.95 -3.33
N SER A 73 37.17 -4.14 -3.93
CA SER A 73 37.32 -4.27 -5.39
C SER A 73 36.07 -3.77 -6.13
N ARG A 74 34.89 -4.06 -5.60
CA ARG A 74 33.62 -3.59 -6.15
C ARG A 74 33.45 -2.08 -6.04
N ALA A 75 33.86 -1.49 -4.92
CA ALA A 75 33.90 -0.04 -4.73
C ALA A 75 34.87 0.63 -5.72
N SER A 76 36.04 0.03 -5.93
CA SER A 76 37.04 0.50 -6.92
C SER A 76 36.49 0.49 -8.35
N TYR A 77 35.76 -0.57 -8.74
CA TYR A 77 35.11 -0.66 -10.06
C TYR A 77 34.18 0.54 -10.35
N TYR A 78 33.44 1.01 -9.35
CA TYR A 78 32.56 2.17 -9.48
C TYR A 78 33.21 3.52 -9.15
N GLY A 79 34.46 3.52 -8.69
CA GLY A 79 35.15 4.73 -8.22
C GLY A 79 34.46 5.38 -7.03
N ILE A 80 34.01 4.60 -6.05
CA ILE A 80 33.32 5.12 -4.86
C ILE A 80 34.30 5.88 -3.98
N THR A 81 34.00 7.15 -3.69
CA THR A 81 34.84 8.04 -2.86
C THR A 81 34.21 8.46 -1.54
N GLY A 82 32.95 8.09 -1.29
CA GLY A 82 32.22 8.49 -0.09
C GLY A 82 31.08 7.54 0.25
N TYR A 83 30.69 7.55 1.52
CA TYR A 83 29.62 6.72 2.07
C TYR A 83 28.48 7.59 2.65
N PRO A 84 27.21 7.19 2.52
CA PRO A 84 26.76 6.09 1.68
C PRO A 84 26.82 6.48 0.19
N THR A 85 26.99 5.49 -0.68
CA THR A 85 26.72 5.64 -2.12
C THR A 85 25.93 4.44 -2.59
N MET A 86 24.72 4.65 -3.09
CA MET A 86 23.87 3.62 -3.66
C MET A 86 24.05 3.55 -5.17
N ARG A 87 24.31 2.35 -5.71
CA ARG A 87 24.21 2.05 -7.15
C ARG A 87 22.95 1.25 -7.41
N ILE A 88 22.04 1.79 -8.22
CA ILE A 88 20.79 1.10 -8.59
C ILE A 88 20.92 0.61 -10.02
N ASP A 89 20.80 -0.71 -10.18
CA ASP A 89 20.98 -1.43 -11.44
C ASP A 89 22.36 -1.16 -12.08
N GLY A 90 23.33 -0.87 -11.22
CA GLY A 90 24.73 -0.53 -11.50
C GLY A 90 24.98 0.90 -11.99
N ALA A 91 24.23 1.39 -12.98
CA ALA A 91 24.56 2.67 -13.61
C ALA A 91 24.01 3.91 -12.87
N GLN A 92 22.83 3.81 -12.23
CA GLN A 92 22.28 4.92 -11.45
C GLN A 92 23.04 5.09 -10.15
N SER A 93 23.31 6.34 -9.76
CA SER A 93 24.07 6.66 -8.56
C SER A 93 23.30 7.63 -7.68
N VAL A 94 23.19 7.32 -6.40
CA VAL A 94 22.74 8.25 -5.37
C VAL A 94 23.85 8.35 -4.34
N VAL A 95 24.39 9.55 -4.14
CA VAL A 95 25.50 9.80 -3.21
C VAL A 95 24.96 10.55 -2.01
N GLY A 96 25.37 10.12 -0.81
CA GLY A 96 24.88 10.69 0.44
C GLY A 96 23.63 9.99 0.95
N GLY A 97 23.29 10.32 2.19
CA GLY A 97 22.17 9.75 2.92
C GLY A 97 21.77 10.68 4.05
N MET A 98 21.08 10.12 5.05
CA MET A 98 20.55 10.87 6.18
C MET A 98 20.87 10.17 7.49
N HIS A 99 20.97 10.91 8.59
CA HIS A 99 21.19 10.28 9.88
C HIS A 99 19.89 9.73 10.48
N SER A 100 18.85 10.56 10.53
CA SER A 100 17.54 10.20 11.11
C SER A 100 16.49 9.84 10.06
N GLY A 101 16.52 10.47 8.88
CA GLY A 101 15.52 10.30 7.83
C GLY A 101 15.63 8.99 7.03
N THR A 102 14.98 8.92 5.87
CA THR A 102 15.00 7.73 5.00
C THR A 102 15.22 8.11 3.54
N MET A 103 16.06 7.34 2.84
CA MET A 103 16.26 7.49 1.39
C MET A 103 15.19 6.76 0.55
N TYR A 104 14.15 6.19 1.19
CA TYR A 104 13.13 5.37 0.53
C TYR A 104 12.52 6.04 -0.72
N PRO A 105 12.03 7.30 -0.68
CA PRO A 105 11.38 7.91 -1.84
C PRO A 105 12.31 8.06 -3.04
N THR A 106 13.55 8.52 -2.80
CA THR A 106 14.59 8.67 -3.83
C THR A 106 14.90 7.33 -4.50
N TYR A 107 15.08 6.26 -3.71
CA TYR A 107 15.34 4.93 -4.26
C TYR A 107 14.12 4.38 -4.98
N ARG A 108 12.92 4.60 -4.44
CA ARG A 108 11.67 4.13 -5.02
C ARG A 108 11.42 4.73 -6.39
N GLN A 109 11.66 6.03 -6.58
CA GLN A 109 11.51 6.70 -7.87
C GLN A 109 12.40 6.09 -8.96
N ILE A 110 13.68 5.84 -8.63
CA ILE A 110 14.61 5.19 -9.57
C ILE A 110 14.18 3.75 -9.83
N PHE A 111 13.82 3.01 -8.78
CA PHE A 111 13.36 1.64 -8.88
C PHE A 111 12.13 1.48 -9.78
N ASP A 112 11.11 2.32 -9.62
CA ASP A 112 9.88 2.23 -10.41
C ASP A 112 10.16 2.41 -11.91
N GLY A 113 11.09 3.30 -12.27
CA GLY A 113 11.58 3.43 -13.64
C GLY A 113 12.30 2.17 -14.12
N ARG A 114 13.23 1.64 -13.31
CA ARG A 114 14.05 0.46 -13.68
C ARG A 114 13.26 -0.84 -13.76
N LYS A 115 12.29 -1.06 -12.87
CA LYS A 115 11.47 -2.28 -12.84
C LYS A 115 10.70 -2.51 -14.15
N THR A 116 10.34 -1.43 -14.85
CA THR A 116 9.61 -1.50 -16.13
C THR A 116 10.51 -1.77 -17.35
N VAL A 117 11.83 -1.69 -17.19
CA VAL A 117 12.78 -1.98 -18.27
C VAL A 117 12.88 -3.49 -18.44
N ALA A 118 12.44 -3.99 -19.61
CA ALA A 118 12.46 -5.40 -19.93
C ALA A 118 13.88 -5.97 -19.86
N SER A 119 14.04 -7.08 -19.14
CA SER A 119 15.30 -7.84 -19.13
C SER A 119 15.38 -8.74 -20.37
N PRO A 120 16.51 -8.77 -21.08
CA PRO A 120 16.75 -9.78 -22.12
C PRO A 120 17.17 -11.14 -21.54
N LEU A 121 17.39 -11.23 -20.23
CA LEU A 121 17.84 -12.42 -19.52
C LEU A 121 16.84 -12.85 -18.44
N ASP A 122 16.70 -14.15 -18.27
CA ASP A 122 16.05 -14.78 -17.14
C ASP A 122 17.10 -15.56 -16.33
N ILE A 123 17.05 -15.49 -14.99
CA ILE A 123 18.02 -16.17 -14.11
C ILE A 123 17.24 -17.10 -13.18
N SER A 124 17.47 -18.41 -13.34
CA SER A 124 16.94 -19.44 -12.44
C SER A 124 18.05 -19.98 -11.54
N LEU A 125 17.75 -20.10 -10.24
CA LEU A 125 18.70 -20.51 -9.22
C LEU A 125 18.23 -21.77 -8.49
N SER A 126 19.18 -22.64 -8.15
CA SER A 126 18.95 -23.74 -7.21
C SER A 126 20.19 -23.95 -6.34
N VAL A 127 19.99 -24.20 -5.05
CA VAL A 127 21.08 -24.35 -4.08
C VAL A 127 21.03 -25.70 -3.40
N THR A 128 22.20 -26.30 -3.19
CA THR A 128 22.41 -27.41 -2.25
C THR A 128 23.29 -26.92 -1.13
N TYR A 129 22.93 -27.21 0.13
CA TYR A 129 23.73 -26.83 1.29
C TYR A 129 23.81 -27.99 2.30
N ASP A 130 25.03 -28.36 2.67
CA ASP A 130 25.33 -29.28 3.75
C ASP A 130 25.57 -28.48 5.02
N SER A 131 24.63 -28.53 5.96
CA SER A 131 24.71 -27.78 7.22
C SER A 131 25.81 -28.29 8.16
N VAL A 132 26.29 -29.53 8.00
CA VAL A 132 27.35 -30.12 8.83
C VAL A 132 28.70 -29.57 8.39
N ASN A 133 29.00 -29.68 7.09
CA ASN A 133 30.26 -29.21 6.52
C ASN A 133 30.25 -27.73 6.16
N ARG A 134 29.08 -27.07 6.26
CA ARG A 134 28.84 -25.66 5.91
C ARG A 134 29.27 -25.30 4.49
N ASN A 135 29.17 -26.25 3.57
CA ASN A 135 29.51 -26.06 2.17
C ASN A 135 28.29 -26.35 1.28
N GLY A 136 28.34 -25.84 0.07
CA GLY A 136 27.21 -25.93 -0.85
C GLY A 136 27.59 -25.64 -2.28
N ASN A 137 26.62 -25.82 -3.16
CA ASN A 137 26.72 -25.49 -4.58
C ASN A 137 25.49 -24.68 -4.98
N LEU A 138 25.74 -23.54 -5.61
CA LEU A 138 24.75 -22.77 -6.32
C LEU A 138 24.82 -23.13 -7.80
N ASN A 139 23.70 -23.61 -8.35
CA ASN A 139 23.53 -23.78 -9.78
C ASN A 139 22.73 -22.61 -10.34
N ILE A 140 23.28 -21.99 -11.39
CA ILE A 140 22.80 -20.76 -12.03
C ILE A 140 22.50 -21.08 -13.47
N ILE A 141 21.26 -20.86 -13.90
CA ILE A 141 20.86 -20.97 -15.30
C ILE A 141 20.49 -19.57 -15.77
N VAL A 142 21.27 -19.04 -16.72
CA VAL A 142 21.00 -17.75 -17.37
C VAL A 142 20.46 -18.04 -18.75
N ARG A 143 19.17 -17.75 -18.98
CA ARG A 143 18.48 -17.93 -20.26
C ARG A 143 18.35 -16.59 -20.97
N ASN A 144 18.68 -16.52 -22.24
CA ASN A 144 18.42 -15.35 -23.06
C ASN A 144 17.05 -15.47 -23.72
N THR A 145 16.14 -14.56 -23.37
CA THR A 145 14.77 -14.51 -23.87
C THR A 145 14.60 -13.56 -25.06
N SER A 146 15.66 -12.84 -25.44
CA SER A 146 15.68 -11.91 -26.56
C SER A 146 16.07 -12.58 -27.88
N THR A 147 16.02 -11.81 -28.97
CA THR A 147 16.35 -12.25 -30.34
C THR A 147 17.81 -12.04 -30.74
N SER A 148 18.65 -11.50 -29.85
CA SER A 148 20.06 -11.22 -30.09
C SER A 148 20.93 -11.82 -29.00
N THR A 149 22.18 -12.16 -29.33
CA THR A 149 23.18 -12.59 -28.34
C THR A 149 23.37 -11.51 -27.27
N VAL A 150 23.43 -11.92 -26.00
CA VAL A 150 23.70 -11.04 -24.86
C VAL A 150 25.01 -11.47 -24.21
N SER A 151 25.92 -10.52 -24.00
CA SER A 151 27.20 -10.74 -23.32
C SER A 151 27.31 -9.82 -22.10
N GLY A 152 27.95 -10.32 -21.04
CA GLY A 152 28.12 -9.57 -19.80
C GLY A 152 28.94 -10.33 -18.77
N GLN A 153 29.03 -9.78 -17.57
CA GLN A 153 29.74 -10.32 -16.43
C GLN A 153 28.74 -10.90 -15.43
N LEU A 154 28.80 -12.20 -15.18
CA LEU A 154 28.02 -12.89 -14.17
C LEU A 154 28.69 -12.76 -12.80
N HIS A 155 28.04 -12.07 -11.88
CA HIS A 155 28.48 -11.94 -10.49
C HIS A 155 27.64 -12.83 -9.57
N THR A 156 28.27 -13.32 -8.52
CA THR A 156 27.61 -14.03 -7.42
C THR A 156 28.13 -13.47 -6.11
N VAL A 157 27.23 -13.13 -5.20
CA VAL A 157 27.53 -12.50 -3.93
C VAL A 157 26.87 -13.28 -2.82
N ILE A 158 27.61 -13.59 -1.75
CA ILE A 158 27.02 -14.08 -0.51
C ILE A 158 26.76 -12.85 0.36
N ILE A 159 25.51 -12.65 0.74
CA ILE A 159 25.11 -11.64 1.72
C ILE A 159 24.64 -12.30 3.01
N GLU A 160 24.65 -11.57 4.11
CA GLU A 160 24.09 -12.00 5.39
C GLU A 160 23.20 -10.90 6.01
N ASN A 161 22.00 -11.30 6.42
CA ASN A 161 21.01 -10.45 7.03
C ASN A 161 21.01 -10.56 8.57
N HIS A 162 20.35 -9.63 9.25
CA HIS A 162 20.12 -9.65 10.70
C HIS A 162 21.39 -9.90 11.53
N ILE A 163 22.50 -9.27 11.15
CA ILE A 163 23.72 -9.31 11.97
C ILE A 163 23.51 -8.32 13.11
N TYR A 164 23.33 -8.81 14.34
CA TYR A 164 23.25 -7.94 15.50
C TYR A 164 24.56 -7.19 15.70
N TYR A 165 24.51 -5.88 15.53
CA TYR A 165 25.64 -4.97 15.65
C TYR A 165 25.09 -3.55 15.82
N PRO A 166 25.06 -2.96 17.02
CA PRO A 166 24.57 -1.60 17.20
C PRO A 166 25.45 -0.58 16.47
N TRP A 167 24.87 0.23 15.59
CA TRP A 167 25.58 1.23 14.79
C TRP A 167 24.69 2.43 14.47
N GLN A 168 25.17 3.65 14.73
CA GLN A 168 24.51 4.90 14.30
C GLN A 168 22.98 4.98 14.58
N GLY A 169 22.51 4.39 15.69
CA GLY A 169 21.10 4.35 16.06
C GLY A 169 20.29 3.17 15.51
N MET A 170 20.93 2.23 14.82
CA MET A 170 20.38 0.94 14.36
C MET A 170 20.95 -0.20 15.22
N ASP A 171 20.24 -1.33 15.32
CA ASP A 171 20.60 -2.48 16.15
C ASP A 171 21.26 -3.64 15.36
N SER A 172 21.10 -3.62 14.04
CA SER A 172 21.49 -4.69 13.16
C SER A 172 21.90 -4.18 11.79
N LEU A 173 22.72 -4.98 11.11
CA LEU A 173 23.07 -4.80 9.71
C LEU A 173 22.28 -5.80 8.85
N GLN A 174 21.84 -5.34 7.69
CA GLN A 174 21.10 -6.13 6.71
C GLN A 174 21.89 -6.22 5.41
N ASP A 175 21.63 -7.27 4.62
CA ASP A 175 22.18 -7.45 3.27
C ASP A 175 23.72 -7.34 3.16
N VAL A 176 24.46 -7.59 4.24
CA VAL A 176 25.91 -7.34 4.31
C VAL A 176 26.64 -8.31 3.39
N GLU A 177 27.38 -7.78 2.42
CA GLU A 177 28.26 -8.59 1.61
C GLU A 177 29.32 -9.28 2.48
N ARG A 178 29.39 -10.60 2.33
CA ARG A 178 30.37 -11.43 3.02
C ARG A 178 31.50 -11.88 2.09
N THR A 179 31.20 -12.10 0.81
CA THR A 179 32.19 -12.36 -0.25
C THR A 179 31.53 -12.38 -1.64
N MET A 180 32.33 -12.27 -2.71
CA MET A 180 31.92 -12.49 -4.11
C MET A 180 32.60 -13.72 -4.71
N LEU A 181 31.86 -14.48 -5.52
CA LEU A 181 32.31 -15.73 -6.14
C LEU A 181 32.31 -15.66 -7.68
N PRO A 182 33.34 -16.21 -8.36
CA PRO A 182 34.59 -16.73 -7.78
C PRO A 182 35.52 -15.63 -7.25
N SER A 183 35.26 -14.38 -7.64
CA SER A 183 35.93 -13.17 -7.16
C SER A 183 35.05 -11.95 -7.44
N ALA A 184 35.48 -10.76 -7.03
CA ALA A 184 34.78 -9.50 -7.34
C ALA A 184 34.64 -9.23 -8.85
N SER A 185 35.52 -9.80 -9.69
CA SER A 185 35.46 -9.65 -11.15
C SER A 185 34.36 -10.48 -11.81
N GLY A 186 33.71 -11.41 -11.08
CA GLY A 186 32.71 -12.31 -11.65
C GLY A 186 33.27 -13.26 -12.73
N GLU A 187 32.41 -13.71 -13.65
CA GLU A 187 32.77 -14.54 -14.81
C GLU A 187 32.12 -14.02 -16.09
N ALA A 188 32.88 -13.92 -17.18
CA ALA A 188 32.35 -13.44 -18.45
C ALA A 188 31.44 -14.51 -19.06
N ILE A 189 30.24 -14.11 -19.50
CA ILE A 189 29.29 -14.99 -20.16
C ILE A 189 28.84 -14.38 -21.48
N THR A 190 28.45 -15.25 -22.41
CA THR A 190 27.79 -14.89 -23.66
C THR A 190 26.69 -15.91 -23.89
N VAL A 191 25.46 -15.43 -24.04
CA VAL A 191 24.26 -16.27 -24.13
C VAL A 191 23.62 -16.01 -25.50
N PRO A 192 23.68 -16.96 -26.45
CA PRO A 192 23.00 -16.84 -27.73
C PRO A 192 21.49 -16.62 -27.58
N ALA A 193 20.87 -16.02 -28.59
CA ALA A 193 19.42 -15.79 -28.61
C ALA A 193 18.64 -17.09 -28.40
N GLY A 194 17.71 -17.11 -27.45
CA GLY A 194 16.86 -18.27 -27.14
C GLY A 194 17.56 -19.42 -26.40
N ASP A 195 18.85 -19.31 -26.10
CA ASP A 195 19.65 -20.37 -25.46
C ASP A 195 19.90 -20.06 -23.96
N SER A 196 20.56 -20.98 -23.26
CA SER A 196 20.94 -20.85 -21.87
C SER A 196 22.41 -21.17 -21.64
N VAL A 197 23.03 -20.46 -20.68
CA VAL A 197 24.30 -20.89 -20.08
C VAL A 197 24.06 -21.35 -18.65
N ILE A 198 24.75 -22.42 -18.27
CA ILE A 198 24.70 -23.00 -16.92
C ILE A 198 26.05 -22.78 -16.25
N ARG A 199 26.03 -22.32 -15.00
CA ARG A 199 27.21 -22.13 -14.16
C ARG A 199 26.97 -22.67 -12.77
N THR A 200 28.01 -23.24 -12.19
CA THR A 200 28.02 -23.70 -10.80
C THR A 200 29.02 -22.88 -9.99
N ARG A 201 28.65 -22.53 -8.76
CA ARG A 201 29.51 -21.92 -7.76
C ARG A 201 29.49 -22.76 -6.50
N SER A 202 30.62 -23.39 -6.19
CA SER A 202 30.82 -23.98 -4.87
C SER A 202 31.11 -22.88 -3.86
N PHE A 203 30.59 -23.01 -2.65
CA PHE A 203 30.82 -22.07 -1.58
C PHE A 203 30.95 -22.79 -0.23
N THR A 204 31.62 -22.12 0.71
CA THR A 204 31.72 -22.53 2.11
C THR A 204 31.40 -21.32 2.98
N LEU A 205 30.46 -21.47 3.91
CA LEU A 205 30.13 -20.41 4.85
C LEU A 205 31.08 -20.43 6.04
N ASN A 206 31.67 -19.27 6.36
CA ASN A 206 32.44 -19.10 7.59
C ASN A 206 31.61 -19.52 8.80
N SER A 207 32.24 -20.14 9.81
CA SER A 207 31.57 -20.61 11.02
C SER A 207 30.85 -19.52 11.81
N ASN A 208 31.31 -18.27 11.69
CA ASN A 208 30.74 -17.12 12.40
C ASN A 208 29.49 -16.54 11.72
N TRP A 209 29.13 -17.03 10.52
CA TRP A 209 27.93 -16.56 9.82
C TRP A 209 26.73 -17.42 10.19
N VAL A 210 25.56 -16.81 10.29
CA VAL A 210 24.31 -17.51 10.55
C VAL A 210 23.76 -17.99 9.21
N ALA A 211 23.92 -19.28 8.90
CA ALA A 211 23.61 -19.83 7.56
C ALA A 211 22.17 -19.55 7.09
N ARG A 212 21.20 -19.53 8.01
CA ARG A 212 19.80 -19.19 7.71
C ARG A 212 19.55 -17.72 7.37
N ASN A 213 20.50 -16.85 7.70
CA ASN A 213 20.46 -15.44 7.33
C ASN A 213 21.27 -15.15 6.06
N CYS A 214 21.97 -16.15 5.52
CA CYS A 214 22.78 -15.99 4.32
C CYS A 214 21.95 -16.19 3.06
N GLU A 215 22.14 -15.30 2.08
CA GLU A 215 21.51 -15.35 0.77
C GLU A 215 22.58 -15.24 -0.33
N LEU A 216 22.28 -15.78 -1.50
CA LEU A 216 23.12 -15.74 -2.69
C LEU A 216 22.47 -14.84 -3.72
N VAL A 217 23.05 -13.67 -3.97
CA VAL A 217 22.61 -12.73 -5.00
C VAL A 217 23.40 -12.97 -6.27
N VAL A 218 22.71 -13.06 -7.41
CA VAL A 218 23.29 -13.27 -8.73
C VAL A 218 22.82 -12.18 -9.66
N PHE A 219 23.72 -11.62 -10.46
CA PHE A 219 23.35 -10.64 -11.47
C PHE A 219 24.28 -10.68 -12.68
N VAL A 220 23.77 -10.25 -13.83
CA VAL A 220 24.55 -10.10 -15.06
C VAL A 220 24.68 -8.62 -15.40
N GLN A 221 25.92 -8.13 -15.43
CA GLN A 221 26.25 -6.72 -15.68
C GLN A 221 26.94 -6.54 -17.05
N ASP A 222 26.53 -5.53 -17.80
CA ASP A 222 27.34 -5.02 -18.91
C ASP A 222 28.43 -4.10 -18.37
N ASN A 223 29.70 -4.49 -18.47
CA ASN A 223 30.81 -3.69 -17.95
C ASN A 223 31.07 -2.39 -18.73
N SER A 224 30.57 -2.27 -19.97
CA SER A 224 30.76 -1.06 -20.77
C SER A 224 29.80 0.05 -20.35
N THR A 225 28.54 -0.30 -20.12
CA THR A 225 27.50 0.65 -19.72
C THR A 225 27.25 0.68 -18.21
N ARG A 226 27.75 -0.33 -17.49
CA ARG A 226 27.51 -0.63 -16.07
C ARG A 226 26.07 -1.01 -15.73
N TRP A 227 25.16 -1.02 -16.70
CA TRP A 227 23.80 -1.48 -16.46
C TRP A 227 23.78 -2.98 -16.19
N MET A 228 22.91 -3.38 -15.28
CA MET A 228 22.60 -4.79 -15.06
C MET A 228 21.40 -5.18 -15.91
N TYR A 229 21.47 -6.37 -16.51
CA TYR A 229 20.39 -6.93 -17.31
C TYR A 229 19.33 -7.58 -16.43
N GLN A 230 19.77 -8.40 -15.47
CA GLN A 230 18.91 -9.15 -14.57
C GLN A 230 19.60 -9.42 -13.23
N GLY A 231 18.82 -9.39 -12.16
CA GLY A 231 19.19 -9.89 -10.83
C GLY A 231 18.40 -11.16 -10.48
N ALA A 232 18.86 -11.88 -9.47
CA ALA A 232 18.14 -12.97 -8.83
C ALA A 232 18.74 -13.21 -7.45
N MET A 233 17.98 -13.84 -6.56
CA MET A 233 18.45 -14.21 -5.23
C MET A 233 17.85 -15.54 -4.79
N ILE A 234 18.62 -16.29 -4.00
CA ILE A 234 18.15 -17.49 -3.32
C ILE A 234 18.77 -17.56 -1.93
N ALA A 235 17.99 -17.93 -0.91
CA ALA A 235 18.54 -18.15 0.42
C ALA A 235 19.42 -19.41 0.44
N VAL A 236 20.49 -19.42 1.24
CA VAL A 236 21.32 -20.62 1.43
C VAL A 236 20.51 -21.76 2.07
N MET A 237 19.61 -21.40 3.00
CA MET A 237 18.63 -22.30 3.59
C MET A 237 17.22 -21.82 3.23
N PRO A 238 16.63 -22.29 2.12
CA PRO A 238 15.34 -21.80 1.67
C PRO A 238 14.22 -22.09 2.68
N GLU A 239 13.45 -21.07 3.07
CA GLU A 239 12.30 -21.22 3.96
C GLU A 239 11.10 -20.37 3.51
N PRO A 240 9.85 -20.86 3.67
CA PRO A 240 8.67 -20.04 3.44
C PRO A 240 8.52 -19.02 4.57
N VAL A 241 8.07 -17.82 4.22
CA VAL A 241 7.72 -16.77 5.18
C VAL A 241 6.37 -16.23 4.76
N LEU A 242 5.35 -16.56 5.53
CA LEU A 242 3.97 -16.18 5.23
C LEU A 242 3.64 -14.86 5.94
N LYS A 243 2.89 -14.00 5.26
CA LYS A 243 2.36 -12.71 5.73
C LYS A 243 0.88 -12.59 5.37
N PHE A 244 0.04 -12.07 6.25
CA PHE A 244 -1.31 -11.66 5.85
C PHE A 244 -1.24 -10.60 4.74
N SER A 245 -2.03 -10.75 3.67
CA SER A 245 -2.07 -9.79 2.57
C SER A 245 -3.42 -9.08 2.40
N GLY A 246 -4.49 -9.61 3.01
CA GLY A 246 -5.79 -8.97 3.03
C GLY A 246 -6.94 -9.96 3.18
N ASN A 247 -8.17 -9.47 3.06
CA ASN A 247 -9.38 -10.28 3.14
C ASN A 247 -10.41 -9.88 2.07
N ARG A 248 -11.34 -10.79 1.80
CA ARG A 248 -12.53 -10.46 0.99
C ARG A 248 -13.40 -9.41 1.69
N PRO A 249 -14.24 -8.66 0.94
CA PRO A 249 -15.16 -7.70 1.52
C PRO A 249 -15.99 -8.31 2.66
N ILE A 250 -16.13 -7.57 3.76
CA ILE A 250 -16.94 -7.95 4.93
C ILE A 250 -17.83 -6.78 5.36
N GLN A 251 -18.98 -7.06 5.98
CA GLN A 251 -19.86 -6.03 6.55
C GLN A 251 -20.28 -6.41 7.96
N PRO A 252 -19.35 -6.38 8.93
CA PRO A 252 -19.67 -6.69 10.31
C PRO A 252 -20.53 -5.57 10.92
N VAL A 253 -21.69 -5.95 11.45
CA VAL A 253 -22.60 -5.07 12.20
C VAL A 253 -23.04 -5.78 13.48
N PRO A 254 -23.51 -5.06 14.52
CA PRO A 254 -24.01 -5.71 15.74
C PRO A 254 -25.12 -6.72 15.45
N ASP A 255 -25.19 -7.77 16.26
CA ASP A 255 -26.18 -8.87 16.16
C ASP A 255 -26.15 -9.66 14.84
N THR A 256 -24.96 -9.76 14.22
CA THR A 256 -24.79 -10.55 12.98
C THR A 256 -23.60 -11.50 13.07
N THR A 257 -23.59 -12.46 12.15
CA THR A 257 -22.45 -13.34 11.90
C THR A 257 -21.89 -13.03 10.52
N PHE A 258 -20.57 -12.97 10.39
CA PHE A 258 -19.91 -12.77 9.10
C PHE A 258 -18.80 -13.80 8.88
N ASP A 259 -18.56 -14.09 7.61
CA ASP A 259 -17.47 -14.93 7.14
C ASP A 259 -16.26 -14.07 6.77
N LEU A 260 -15.10 -14.39 7.33
CA LEU A 260 -13.83 -13.74 7.08
C LEU A 260 -12.94 -14.68 6.25
N LEU A 261 -12.87 -14.43 4.94
CA LEU A 261 -11.96 -15.12 4.03
C LEU A 261 -10.69 -14.30 3.83
N VAL A 262 -9.57 -14.79 4.36
CA VAL A 262 -8.26 -14.13 4.33
C VAL A 262 -7.37 -14.65 3.21
N ALA A 263 -6.41 -13.83 2.79
CA ALA A 263 -5.28 -14.20 1.95
C ALA A 263 -3.96 -14.04 2.71
N VAL A 264 -3.02 -14.92 2.37
CA VAL A 264 -1.64 -14.85 2.83
C VAL A 264 -0.70 -14.81 1.62
N ARG A 265 0.38 -14.04 1.76
CA ARG A 265 1.48 -13.93 0.82
C ARG A 265 2.68 -14.72 1.31
N ASN A 266 3.38 -15.41 0.42
CA ASN A 266 4.69 -15.95 0.73
C ASN A 266 5.81 -14.98 0.30
N ILE A 267 6.45 -14.34 1.27
CA ILE A 267 7.60 -13.44 1.08
C ILE A 267 8.94 -14.14 1.36
N GLY A 268 8.92 -15.45 1.60
CA GLY A 268 10.11 -16.25 1.85
C GLY A 268 10.81 -16.66 0.56
N SER A 269 11.75 -17.59 0.69
CA SER A 269 12.59 -18.06 -0.43
C SER A 269 12.28 -19.50 -0.85
N ALA A 270 11.24 -20.12 -0.27
CA ALA A 270 10.75 -21.44 -0.63
C ALA A 270 9.21 -21.46 -0.66
N PRO A 271 8.58 -22.30 -1.50
CA PRO A 271 7.14 -22.51 -1.45
C PRO A 271 6.68 -23.03 -0.09
N ALA A 272 5.51 -22.58 0.38
CA ALA A 272 4.84 -23.20 1.52
C ALA A 272 3.88 -24.28 1.02
N THR A 273 3.86 -25.44 1.68
CA THR A 273 3.06 -26.60 1.21
C THR A 273 2.00 -27.07 2.21
N SER A 274 2.13 -26.68 3.48
CA SER A 274 1.23 -27.12 4.57
C SER A 274 0.75 -25.96 5.44
N ALA A 275 0.59 -24.78 4.83
CA ALA A 275 0.15 -23.58 5.51
C ALA A 275 -1.27 -23.71 6.08
N ARG A 276 -1.46 -23.22 7.31
CA ARG A 276 -2.74 -23.15 8.01
C ARG A 276 -2.83 -21.88 8.84
N ALA A 277 -4.03 -21.48 9.21
CA ALA A 277 -4.22 -20.36 10.12
C ALA A 277 -5.30 -20.64 11.15
N THR A 278 -5.10 -20.09 12.35
CA THR A 278 -6.07 -20.09 13.44
C THR A 278 -6.43 -18.66 13.80
N LEU A 279 -7.72 -18.38 13.93
CA LEU A 279 -8.26 -17.09 14.35
C LEU A 279 -8.71 -17.15 15.80
N ILE A 280 -8.30 -16.17 16.59
CA ILE A 280 -8.56 -16.06 18.02
C ILE A 280 -9.16 -14.68 18.27
N SER A 281 -10.13 -14.62 19.18
CA SER A 281 -10.66 -13.37 19.70
C SER A 281 -10.57 -13.36 21.22
N THR A 282 -10.04 -12.27 21.77
CA THR A 282 -10.17 -11.89 23.18
C THR A 282 -11.12 -10.70 23.35
N ASP A 283 -11.73 -10.24 22.26
CA ASP A 283 -12.62 -9.09 22.23
C ASP A 283 -13.97 -9.48 22.88
N PRO A 284 -14.53 -8.66 23.80
CA PRO A 284 -15.76 -9.00 24.51
C PRO A 284 -17.00 -9.06 23.60
N TYR A 285 -16.93 -8.53 22.38
CA TYR A 285 -18.05 -8.48 21.45
C TYR A 285 -17.89 -9.40 20.24
N LEU A 286 -16.70 -9.96 20.00
CA LEU A 286 -16.43 -10.81 18.83
C LEU A 286 -16.15 -12.25 19.26
N THR A 287 -17.01 -13.17 18.87
CA THR A 287 -16.86 -14.61 19.14
C THR A 287 -16.50 -15.36 17.86
N VAL A 288 -15.35 -16.02 17.83
CA VAL A 288 -14.96 -16.87 16.71
C VAL A 288 -15.65 -18.23 16.85
N THR A 289 -16.49 -18.59 15.88
CA THR A 289 -17.27 -19.85 15.88
C THR A 289 -16.70 -20.89 14.91
N SER A 290 -15.98 -20.46 13.88
CA SER A 290 -15.10 -21.30 13.05
C SER A 290 -13.71 -20.69 13.02
N ALA A 291 -12.77 -21.35 13.71
CA ALA A 291 -11.48 -20.76 14.06
C ALA A 291 -10.29 -21.26 13.24
N ASN A 292 -10.44 -22.26 12.36
CA ASN A 292 -9.31 -22.89 11.68
C ASN A 292 -9.54 -22.95 10.16
N THR A 293 -8.48 -22.72 9.39
CA THR A 293 -8.46 -22.95 7.95
C THR A 293 -7.09 -23.45 7.48
N THR A 294 -7.06 -24.04 6.29
CA THR A 294 -5.84 -24.37 5.54
C THR A 294 -5.71 -23.47 4.32
N PHE A 295 -4.55 -23.56 3.67
CA PHE A 295 -4.28 -22.99 2.37
C PHE A 295 -3.69 -24.09 1.47
N GLY A 296 -4.00 -24.05 0.18
CA GLY A 296 -3.24 -24.77 -0.83
C GLY A 296 -1.76 -24.33 -0.89
N PRO A 297 -0.93 -24.96 -1.73
CA PRO A 297 0.48 -24.57 -1.90
C PRO A 297 0.61 -23.08 -2.25
N ILE A 298 1.55 -22.39 -1.61
CA ILE A 298 1.79 -20.95 -1.76
C ILE A 298 3.18 -20.76 -2.35
N PRO A 299 3.30 -20.59 -3.69
CA PRO A 299 4.58 -20.26 -4.33
C PRO A 299 5.18 -18.97 -3.75
N VAL A 300 6.50 -18.83 -3.86
CA VAL A 300 7.20 -17.58 -3.52
C VAL A 300 6.61 -16.42 -4.34
N GLY A 301 6.32 -15.30 -3.68
CA GLY A 301 5.74 -14.10 -4.29
C GLY A 301 4.23 -14.15 -4.50
N ALA A 302 3.58 -15.30 -4.32
CA ALA A 302 2.15 -15.45 -4.57
C ALA A 302 1.29 -15.10 -3.34
N ASP A 303 0.08 -14.60 -3.61
CA ASP A 303 -1.04 -14.54 -2.66
C ASP A 303 -1.96 -15.73 -2.86
N VAL A 304 -2.36 -16.37 -1.76
CA VAL A 304 -3.34 -17.47 -1.77
C VAL A 304 -4.39 -17.23 -0.70
N PHE A 305 -5.66 -17.36 -1.09
CA PHE A 305 -6.78 -17.31 -0.15
C PHE A 305 -6.90 -18.64 0.61
N ALA A 306 -7.39 -18.54 1.85
CA ALA A 306 -7.77 -19.68 2.66
C ALA A 306 -8.79 -20.57 1.95
N ASP A 307 -8.73 -21.88 2.19
CA ASP A 307 -9.66 -22.87 1.58
C ASP A 307 -11.10 -22.70 2.11
N SER A 308 -11.25 -22.16 3.33
CA SER A 308 -12.52 -21.89 3.98
C SER A 308 -12.45 -20.59 4.80
N PRO A 309 -13.56 -19.87 4.98
CA PRO A 309 -13.57 -18.68 5.83
C PRO A 309 -13.52 -19.05 7.32
N PHE A 310 -13.03 -18.12 8.13
CA PHE A 310 -13.36 -18.08 9.55
C PHE A 310 -14.77 -17.52 9.72
N THR A 311 -15.48 -17.93 10.76
CA THR A 311 -16.82 -17.40 11.05
C THR A 311 -16.79 -16.69 12.40
N VAL A 312 -17.24 -15.44 12.41
CA VAL A 312 -17.22 -14.56 13.59
C VAL A 312 -18.62 -14.03 13.86
N GLN A 313 -19.08 -14.21 15.09
CA GLN A 313 -20.33 -13.66 15.60
C GLN A 313 -20.06 -12.35 16.33
N VAL A 314 -20.85 -11.32 16.01
CA VAL A 314 -20.83 -10.02 16.68
C VAL A 314 -21.98 -9.98 17.69
N SER A 315 -21.65 -9.67 18.95
CA SER A 315 -22.64 -9.52 20.02
C SER A 315 -23.68 -8.45 19.67
N SER A 316 -24.94 -8.67 20.08
CA SER A 316 -25.99 -7.65 20.00
C SER A 316 -25.75 -6.44 20.91
N SER A 317 -24.88 -6.59 21.91
CA SER A 317 -24.43 -5.48 22.79
C SER A 317 -23.21 -4.72 22.24
N CYS A 318 -22.69 -5.08 21.07
CA CYS A 318 -21.56 -4.40 20.45
C CYS A 318 -21.93 -2.93 20.12
N PRO A 319 -21.12 -1.94 20.54
CA PRO A 319 -21.33 -0.55 20.14
C PRO A 319 -21.27 -0.37 18.61
N ASN A 320 -21.86 0.72 18.13
CA ASN A 320 -21.84 1.06 16.71
C ASN A 320 -21.53 2.56 16.53
N PRO A 321 -20.37 2.93 15.98
CA PRO A 321 -19.28 2.05 15.53
C PRO A 321 -18.47 1.44 16.69
N TYR A 322 -17.79 0.33 16.43
CA TYR A 322 -16.82 -0.30 17.35
C TYR A 322 -15.62 -0.88 16.61
N LEU A 323 -14.41 -0.52 17.04
CA LEU A 323 -13.16 -1.09 16.51
C LEU A 323 -12.75 -2.28 17.38
N GLY A 324 -12.89 -3.49 16.84
CA GLY A 324 -12.42 -4.72 17.46
C GLY A 324 -11.10 -5.19 16.85
N TYR A 325 -10.42 -6.10 17.56
CA TYR A 325 -9.19 -6.72 17.10
C TYR A 325 -9.30 -8.24 17.14
N LEU A 326 -8.88 -8.88 16.05
CA LEU A 326 -8.77 -10.33 15.96
C LEU A 326 -7.30 -10.70 15.84
N GLN A 327 -6.91 -11.78 16.50
CA GLN A 327 -5.57 -12.33 16.38
C GLN A 327 -5.60 -13.52 15.43
N MET A 328 -4.79 -13.47 14.39
CA MET A 328 -4.54 -14.60 13.50
C MET A 328 -3.14 -15.15 13.73
N ILE A 329 -3.05 -16.47 13.86
CA ILE A 329 -1.79 -17.21 13.91
C ILE A 329 -1.68 -18.00 12.61
N ILE A 330 -0.80 -17.56 11.73
CA ILE A 330 -0.44 -18.28 10.50
C ILE A 330 0.66 -19.26 10.86
N THR A 331 0.46 -20.55 10.59
CA THR A 331 1.48 -21.60 10.76
C THR A 331 1.89 -22.11 9.40
N GLY A 332 3.16 -21.91 9.05
CA GLY A 332 3.77 -22.46 7.84
C GLY A 332 4.43 -23.82 8.07
N ASP A 333 5.24 -24.22 7.09
CA ASP A 333 6.04 -25.44 7.17
C ASP A 333 7.03 -25.36 8.36
N TYR A 334 7.46 -26.53 8.87
CA TYR A 334 8.33 -26.64 10.05
C TYR A 334 7.77 -25.99 11.33
N SER A 335 6.44 -25.81 11.42
CA SER A 335 5.75 -25.22 12.58
C SER A 335 6.18 -23.77 12.88
N ARG A 336 6.74 -23.05 11.90
CA ARG A 336 7.00 -21.62 12.04
C ARG A 336 5.68 -20.85 12.08
N THR A 337 5.57 -19.94 13.03
CA THR A 337 4.35 -19.14 13.21
C THR A 337 4.61 -17.66 12.96
N GLU A 338 3.62 -17.01 12.36
CA GLU A 338 3.45 -15.57 12.42
C GLU A 338 2.16 -15.26 13.16
N THR A 339 2.23 -14.33 14.11
CA THR A 339 1.06 -13.80 14.79
C THR A 339 0.81 -12.38 14.33
N LEU A 340 -0.42 -12.11 13.89
CA LEU A 340 -0.89 -10.79 13.50
C LEU A 340 -2.15 -10.45 14.30
N ASN A 341 -2.20 -9.23 14.84
CA ASN A 341 -3.46 -8.63 15.28
C ASN A 341 -3.91 -7.68 14.19
N PHE A 342 -5.11 -7.88 13.64
CA PHE A 342 -5.65 -7.00 12.61
C PHE A 342 -7.00 -6.41 13.05
N PRO A 343 -7.28 -5.16 12.64
CA PRO A 343 -8.48 -4.44 13.03
C PRO A 343 -9.70 -4.87 12.23
N VAL A 344 -10.86 -4.87 12.88
CA VAL A 344 -12.17 -5.02 12.23
C VAL A 344 -13.10 -3.93 12.75
N ILE A 345 -13.64 -3.10 11.87
CA ILE A 345 -14.59 -2.04 12.24
C ILE A 345 -16.03 -2.56 12.12
N ILE A 346 -16.71 -2.67 13.25
CA ILE A 346 -18.11 -3.09 13.33
C ILE A 346 -18.94 -1.81 13.21
N SER A 347 -19.69 -1.68 12.11
CA SER A 347 -20.56 -0.50 11.95
C SER A 347 -21.63 -0.69 10.89
N THR A 348 -22.83 -0.16 11.13
CA THR A 348 -23.87 -0.08 10.08
C THR A 348 -23.49 0.89 8.96
N ASN A 349 -22.61 1.85 9.24
CA ASN A 349 -22.19 2.87 8.28
C ASN A 349 -20.81 2.53 7.70
N ALA A 350 -20.58 2.93 6.46
CA ALA A 350 -19.28 2.84 5.81
C ALA A 350 -18.77 4.26 5.51
N GLY A 351 -17.48 4.37 5.25
CA GLY A 351 -16.81 5.64 5.01
C GLY A 351 -16.30 6.30 6.28
N PHE A 352 -15.62 7.43 6.08
CA PHE A 352 -15.08 8.29 7.12
C PHE A 352 -15.04 9.71 6.57
N ALA A 353 -15.41 10.68 7.39
CA ALA A 353 -15.33 12.09 7.03
C ALA A 353 -14.88 12.91 8.24
N ASP A 354 -14.05 13.89 7.97
CA ASP A 354 -13.58 14.86 8.95
C ASP A 354 -13.40 16.20 8.24
N ASP A 355 -13.95 17.26 8.84
CA ASP A 355 -13.78 18.65 8.42
C ASP A 355 -12.64 19.34 9.18
N MET A 356 -11.97 18.63 10.10
CA MET A 356 -10.83 19.09 10.89
C MET A 356 -11.15 20.19 11.90
N GLU A 357 -12.42 20.59 12.04
CA GLU A 357 -12.80 21.73 12.88
C GLU A 357 -12.97 21.42 14.37
N HIS A 358 -12.92 20.14 14.74
CA HIS A 358 -13.31 19.67 16.07
C HIS A 358 -12.19 18.91 16.78
N GLY A 359 -10.96 19.37 16.60
CA GLY A 359 -9.77 18.79 17.23
C GLY A 359 -9.29 17.55 16.47
N THR A 360 -8.74 16.57 17.18
CA THR A 360 -8.05 15.45 16.52
C THR A 360 -8.96 14.35 16.01
N ASN A 361 -10.24 14.29 16.40
CA ASN A 361 -11.25 13.36 15.85
C ASN A 361 -10.79 11.88 15.69
N GLY A 362 -9.97 11.39 16.62
CA GLY A 362 -9.45 10.01 16.61
C GLY A 362 -8.27 9.77 15.67
N TRP A 363 -7.81 10.79 14.95
CA TRP A 363 -6.54 10.73 14.24
C TRP A 363 -5.39 10.57 15.22
N THR A 364 -4.33 9.93 14.75
CA THR A 364 -3.09 9.74 15.50
C THR A 364 -1.92 10.07 14.60
N HIS A 365 -0.78 10.43 15.18
CA HIS A 365 0.43 10.70 14.42
C HIS A 365 1.66 10.11 15.13
N SER A 366 2.68 9.79 14.34
CA SER A 366 3.96 9.28 14.81
C SER A 366 5.05 9.48 13.76
N GLY A 367 6.27 9.06 14.07
CA GLY A 367 7.36 9.00 13.13
C GLY A 367 8.59 9.76 13.60
N ILE A 368 9.51 10.01 12.68
CA ILE A 368 10.76 10.69 12.97
C ILE A 368 10.56 12.18 12.72
N ARG A 369 10.91 12.99 13.72
CA ARG A 369 10.72 14.45 13.71
C ARG A 369 9.28 14.79 13.31
N ASP A 370 8.33 14.18 14.01
CA ASP A 370 6.91 14.32 13.72
C ASP A 370 6.37 15.68 14.18
N TYR A 371 5.90 16.46 13.21
CA TYR A 371 5.31 17.79 13.42
C TYR A 371 3.87 17.86 12.89
N TRP A 372 3.17 16.73 12.78
CA TRP A 372 1.73 16.76 12.56
C TRP A 372 0.99 17.35 13.77
N HIS A 373 0.18 18.38 13.53
CA HIS A 373 -0.68 19.00 14.54
C HIS A 373 -1.84 19.75 13.86
N GLN A 374 -2.86 20.12 14.63
CA GLN A 374 -3.94 20.98 14.17
C GLN A 374 -3.46 22.44 14.12
N SER A 375 -3.69 23.12 13.00
CA SER A 375 -3.24 24.47 12.71
C SER A 375 -4.39 25.35 12.24
N ASN A 376 -4.36 26.63 12.62
CA ASN A 376 -5.26 27.67 12.11
C ASN A 376 -4.55 28.66 11.16
N TYR A 377 -3.32 28.34 10.74
CA TYR A 377 -2.55 29.21 9.86
C TYR A 377 -3.04 29.16 8.42
N ARG A 378 -3.25 27.95 7.89
CA ARG A 378 -3.95 27.70 6.63
C ARG A 378 -5.04 26.68 6.86
N ASN A 379 -6.19 26.92 6.26
CA ASN A 379 -7.33 26.03 6.26
C ASN A 379 -8.15 26.30 4.99
N HIS A 380 -8.84 25.29 4.49
CA HIS A 380 -9.75 25.39 3.35
C HIS A 380 -11.19 25.62 3.83
N SER A 381 -11.61 24.93 4.90
CA SER A 381 -12.86 25.19 5.60
C SER A 381 -12.58 25.40 7.10
N PRO A 382 -13.53 26.03 7.83
CA PRO A 382 -13.48 27.45 8.19
C PRO A 382 -12.33 27.92 9.08
N ALA A 383 -11.73 27.08 9.93
CA ALA A 383 -10.72 27.55 10.87
C ALA A 383 -9.52 26.63 11.10
N ASN A 384 -9.59 25.35 10.78
CA ASN A 384 -8.52 24.41 11.14
C ASN A 384 -8.15 23.46 10.00
N SER A 385 -6.92 22.96 10.03
CA SER A 385 -6.47 21.86 9.19
C SER A 385 -5.36 21.08 9.90
N TRP A 386 -5.04 19.88 9.41
CA TRP A 386 -3.82 19.18 9.83
C TRP A 386 -2.62 19.78 9.11
N TYR A 387 -1.55 20.08 9.84
CA TYR A 387 -0.31 20.66 9.30
C TYR A 387 0.91 19.85 9.74
N SER A 388 1.81 19.54 8.79
CA SER A 388 3.14 18.98 9.03
C SER A 388 4.23 20.05 8.85
N GLY A 389 4.63 20.66 9.95
CA GLY A 389 5.67 21.69 10.06
C GLY A 389 5.54 22.38 11.43
N TYR A 390 6.37 23.36 11.77
CA TYR A 390 6.26 24.03 13.07
C TYR A 390 5.68 25.43 12.96
N GLU A 391 4.81 25.78 13.90
CA GLU A 391 4.00 27.01 13.83
C GLU A 391 4.80 28.31 13.88
N SER A 392 5.87 28.37 14.67
CA SER A 392 6.59 29.62 14.89
C SER A 392 7.34 30.12 13.64
N GLY A 393 7.60 29.24 12.67
CA GLY A 393 8.35 29.56 11.46
C GLY A 393 7.65 29.17 10.16
N HIS A 394 6.47 28.52 10.23
CA HIS A 394 5.74 27.98 9.08
C HIS A 394 6.67 27.27 8.09
N GLN A 395 7.46 26.34 8.61
CA GLN A 395 8.34 25.50 7.80
C GLN A 395 8.47 24.13 8.43
N TYR A 396 8.82 23.13 7.63
CA TYR A 396 9.14 21.80 8.14
C TYR A 396 10.61 21.68 8.58
N LEU A 397 11.01 20.49 9.02
CA LEU A 397 12.40 20.17 9.37
C LEU A 397 13.01 19.24 8.33
N ASN A 398 14.34 19.27 8.20
CA ASN A 398 15.07 18.26 7.44
C ASN A 398 14.92 16.87 8.11
N GLU A 399 15.14 15.82 7.33
CA GLU A 399 15.15 14.41 7.73
C GLU A 399 13.87 13.96 8.48
N MET A 400 12.71 14.45 8.07
CA MET A 400 11.42 14.01 8.58
C MET A 400 10.99 12.67 7.96
N ASP A 401 10.28 11.88 8.75
CA ASP A 401 9.44 10.77 8.30
C ASP A 401 8.21 10.78 9.22
N ALA A 402 7.41 11.83 9.07
CA ALA A 402 6.26 12.16 9.91
C ALA A 402 4.98 11.54 9.32
N ARG A 403 4.14 10.93 10.14
CA ARG A 403 3.02 10.10 9.68
C ARG A 403 1.77 10.48 10.45
N LEU A 404 0.73 10.88 9.73
CA LEU A 404 -0.61 11.12 10.26
C LEU A 404 -1.54 10.00 9.79
N TYR A 405 -2.34 9.45 10.70
CA TYR A 405 -3.21 8.31 10.47
C TYR A 405 -4.66 8.67 10.75
N THR A 406 -5.56 8.29 9.85
CA THR A 406 -7.00 8.33 10.13
C THR A 406 -7.36 7.30 11.21
N PRO A 407 -8.54 7.41 11.84
CA PRO A 407 -9.20 6.24 12.41
C PRO A 407 -9.35 5.11 11.38
N PHE A 408 -9.56 3.88 11.85
CA PHE A 408 -9.98 2.78 10.98
C PHE A 408 -11.43 2.99 10.54
N PHE A 409 -11.71 2.73 9.27
CA PHE A 409 -13.05 2.80 8.70
C PHE A 409 -13.28 1.70 7.66
N ARG A 410 -14.55 1.41 7.37
CA ARG A 410 -14.89 0.45 6.31
C ARG A 410 -15.03 1.18 4.98
N VAL A 411 -14.37 0.71 3.94
CA VAL A 411 -14.62 1.21 2.58
C VAL A 411 -16.00 0.75 2.13
N GLY A 412 -16.88 1.70 1.78
CA GLY A 412 -18.23 1.42 1.30
C GLY A 412 -18.29 1.06 -0.18
N GLU A 413 -19.49 1.09 -0.76
CA GLU A 413 -19.69 0.94 -2.21
C GLU A 413 -19.14 2.11 -3.01
N SER A 414 -19.11 3.30 -2.41
CA SER A 414 -18.36 4.44 -2.94
C SER A 414 -16.89 4.27 -2.57
N THR A 415 -16.11 3.76 -3.51
CA THR A 415 -14.71 3.37 -3.29
C THR A 415 -13.73 4.48 -3.65
N TRP A 416 -13.86 5.65 -3.04
CA TRP A 416 -12.93 6.76 -3.25
C TRP A 416 -12.62 7.47 -1.94
N THR A 417 -11.50 8.16 -1.87
CA THR A 417 -11.20 9.17 -0.85
C THR A 417 -10.91 10.50 -1.51
N ARG A 418 -11.34 11.59 -0.89
CA ARG A 418 -11.19 12.96 -1.38
C ARG A 418 -10.87 13.88 -0.21
N PHE A 419 -9.89 14.76 -0.39
CA PHE A 419 -9.51 15.75 0.61
C PHE A 419 -8.95 16.98 -0.11
N TRP A 420 -8.94 18.11 0.59
CA TRP A 420 -8.24 19.30 0.18
C TRP A 420 -6.84 19.29 0.81
N HIS A 421 -5.85 19.75 0.04
CA HIS A 421 -4.51 19.93 0.58
C HIS A 421 -3.81 21.15 0.00
N TYR A 422 -2.83 21.66 0.75
CA TYR A 422 -1.86 22.65 0.30
C TYR A 422 -0.48 22.14 0.68
N TYR A 423 0.50 22.25 -0.22
CA TYR A 423 1.86 21.88 0.12
C TYR A 423 2.90 22.79 -0.55
N GLN A 424 4.00 23.00 0.17
CA GLN A 424 5.24 23.59 -0.33
C GLN A 424 6.42 22.77 0.19
N THR A 425 7.01 21.98 -0.69
CA THR A 425 8.11 21.05 -0.42
C THR A 425 9.21 21.25 -1.47
N GLU A 426 10.42 20.73 -1.22
CA GLU A 426 11.45 20.67 -2.26
C GLU A 426 11.05 19.68 -3.37
N GLU A 427 11.03 20.15 -4.62
CA GLU A 427 10.57 19.38 -5.77
C GLU A 427 11.49 18.20 -6.09
N ASN A 428 10.94 16.98 -6.06
CA ASN A 428 11.60 15.68 -6.28
C ASN A 428 12.56 15.22 -5.16
N TYR A 429 12.57 15.90 -4.01
CA TYR A 429 13.41 15.54 -2.86
C TYR A 429 12.58 15.33 -1.59
N ASP A 430 11.54 16.14 -1.41
CA ASP A 430 10.61 16.05 -0.29
C ASP A 430 9.24 15.62 -0.76
N PHE A 431 8.64 14.69 -0.02
CA PHE A 431 7.49 13.92 -0.49
C PHE A 431 6.33 13.92 0.50
N ALA A 432 5.17 14.31 0.01
CA ALA A 432 3.88 14.10 0.63
C ALA A 432 3.23 12.84 0.04
N LEU A 433 3.23 11.74 0.80
CA LEU A 433 2.73 10.44 0.38
C LEU A 433 1.37 10.14 1.00
N VAL A 434 0.45 9.60 0.21
CA VAL A 434 -0.84 9.08 0.68
C VAL A 434 -0.84 7.57 0.52
N GLU A 435 -1.12 6.86 1.61
CA GLU A 435 -1.02 5.41 1.66
C GLU A 435 -2.24 4.80 2.36
N VAL A 436 -2.55 3.54 2.04
CA VAL A 436 -3.65 2.79 2.64
C VAL A 436 -3.16 1.45 3.19
N ASN A 437 -3.72 1.06 4.33
CA ASN A 437 -3.48 -0.21 4.98
C ASN A 437 -4.81 -0.92 5.28
N ASN A 438 -4.85 -2.23 5.06
CA ASN A 438 -6.02 -3.09 5.31
C ASN A 438 -5.80 -4.06 6.49
N GLY A 439 -4.93 -3.70 7.44
CA GLY A 439 -4.50 -4.57 8.54
C GLY A 439 -3.34 -5.51 8.20
N SER A 440 -2.88 -5.54 6.95
CA SER A 440 -1.63 -6.22 6.57
C SER A 440 -0.40 -5.46 7.06
N PRO A 441 0.81 -6.07 7.08
CA PRO A 441 2.03 -5.31 7.37
C PRO A 441 2.44 -4.39 6.19
N PHE A 442 1.68 -4.39 5.08
CA PHE A 442 2.01 -3.67 3.86
C PHE A 442 1.18 -2.40 3.71
N TRP A 443 1.86 -1.28 3.47
CA TRP A 443 1.23 -0.01 3.08
C TRP A 443 1.27 0.13 1.57
N TYR A 444 0.11 0.37 0.97
CA TYR A 444 -0.02 0.61 -0.46
C TYR A 444 -0.04 2.11 -0.72
N GLN A 445 0.86 2.58 -1.58
CA GLN A 445 0.89 4.00 -1.97
C GLN A 445 -0.22 4.29 -2.97
N LEU A 446 -1.07 5.26 -2.65
CA LEU A 446 -2.14 5.76 -3.50
C LEU A 446 -1.69 6.98 -4.31
N ALA A 447 -0.90 7.86 -3.70
CA ALA A 447 -0.40 9.08 -4.34
C ALA A 447 0.94 9.54 -3.73
N SER A 448 1.65 10.38 -4.47
CA SER A 448 2.86 11.07 -4.06
C SER A 448 2.86 12.48 -4.66
N PHE A 449 3.18 13.48 -3.84
CA PHE A 449 3.27 14.88 -4.24
C PHE A 449 4.60 15.48 -3.80
N THR A 450 5.09 16.44 -4.57
CA THR A 450 6.33 17.17 -4.31
C THR A 450 6.27 18.54 -5.01
N GLY A 451 7.11 19.49 -4.60
CA GLY A 451 7.13 20.85 -5.13
C GLY A 451 6.07 21.73 -4.44
N THR A 452 5.39 22.59 -5.21
CA THR A 452 4.40 23.53 -4.66
C THR A 452 3.04 23.37 -5.34
N SER A 453 1.96 23.24 -4.56
CA SER A 453 0.59 23.16 -5.09
C SER A 453 0.05 24.49 -5.62
N GLY A 454 0.66 25.63 -5.23
CA GLY A 454 0.26 26.98 -5.63
C GLY A 454 -1.03 27.49 -4.98
N GLY A 455 -1.63 26.70 -4.08
CA GLY A 455 -2.89 26.97 -3.42
C GLY A 455 -3.51 25.68 -2.88
N TRP A 456 -4.71 25.78 -2.30
CA TRP A 456 -5.50 24.61 -1.96
C TRP A 456 -5.97 23.91 -3.23
N GLU A 457 -5.72 22.62 -3.34
CA GLU A 457 -6.25 21.77 -4.40
C GLU A 457 -6.96 20.56 -3.81
N GLN A 458 -7.97 20.06 -4.52
CA GLN A 458 -8.69 18.87 -4.13
C GLN A 458 -8.19 17.67 -4.93
N VAL A 459 -7.85 16.59 -4.23
CA VAL A 459 -7.49 15.33 -4.88
C VAL A 459 -8.51 14.24 -4.55
N GLN A 460 -8.75 13.34 -5.50
CA GLN A 460 -9.58 12.16 -5.33
C GLN A 460 -8.78 10.91 -5.73
N LEU A 461 -8.73 9.92 -4.84
CA LEU A 461 -7.98 8.67 -5.01
C LEU A 461 -8.93 7.47 -4.97
N ASP A 462 -8.60 6.42 -5.73
CA ASP A 462 -9.39 5.19 -5.82
C ASP A 462 -9.07 4.23 -4.65
N LEU A 463 -10.13 3.67 -4.06
CA LEU A 463 -10.08 2.65 -3.00
C LEU A 463 -10.77 1.35 -3.42
N SER A 464 -11.07 1.15 -4.70
CA SER A 464 -11.84 0.01 -5.22
C SER A 464 -11.28 -1.35 -4.80
N ALA A 465 -9.95 -1.50 -4.79
CA ALA A 465 -9.26 -2.72 -4.34
C ALA A 465 -9.53 -3.08 -2.86
N PHE A 466 -10.04 -2.14 -2.07
CA PHE A 466 -10.29 -2.29 -0.64
C PHE A 466 -11.78 -2.27 -0.29
N GLN A 467 -12.68 -2.35 -1.28
CA GLN A 467 -14.13 -2.33 -1.07
C GLN A 467 -14.55 -3.33 0.03
N GLY A 468 -15.33 -2.87 1.00
CA GLY A 468 -15.81 -3.66 2.14
C GLY A 468 -14.72 -4.13 3.10
N GLN A 469 -13.46 -3.73 2.94
CA GLN A 469 -12.41 -4.00 3.92
C GLN A 469 -12.38 -2.89 4.99
N THR A 470 -11.89 -3.25 6.17
CA THR A 470 -11.48 -2.27 7.20
C THR A 470 -10.12 -1.72 6.79
N VAL A 471 -10.00 -0.41 6.65
CA VAL A 471 -8.76 0.25 6.25
C VAL A 471 -8.43 1.44 7.14
N GLN A 472 -7.17 1.87 7.06
CA GLN A 472 -6.67 3.12 7.60
C GLN A 472 -5.86 3.83 6.51
N LEU A 473 -6.03 5.14 6.39
CA LEU A 473 -5.18 5.96 5.54
C LEU A 473 -4.04 6.55 6.36
N ARG A 474 -2.88 6.71 5.71
CA ARG A 474 -1.72 7.41 6.24
C ARG A 474 -1.29 8.51 5.29
N PHE A 475 -1.06 9.68 5.85
CA PHE A 475 -0.43 10.82 5.22
C PHE A 475 0.99 10.93 5.76
N ARG A 476 1.96 10.58 4.93
CA ARG A 476 3.36 10.47 5.33
C ARG A 476 4.16 11.58 4.65
N PHE A 477 4.77 12.44 5.46
CA PHE A 477 5.61 13.53 5.00
C PHE A 477 7.08 13.21 5.26
N ILE A 478 7.87 13.18 4.19
CA ILE A 478 9.29 12.82 4.21
C ILE A 478 10.08 13.97 3.64
N SER A 479 11.13 14.40 4.36
CA SER A 479 12.06 15.43 3.89
C SER A 479 13.50 14.95 3.88
N ASP A 480 14.29 15.52 2.99
CA ASP A 480 15.71 15.24 2.83
C ASP A 480 16.58 16.02 3.83
N ALA A 481 17.90 16.04 3.62
CA ALA A 481 18.84 16.70 4.53
C ALA A 481 18.95 18.23 4.34
N ASN A 482 18.29 18.82 3.34
CA ASN A 482 18.42 20.21 2.92
C ASN A 482 17.05 20.84 2.62
N THR A 483 17.07 22.04 2.03
CA THR A 483 15.95 22.83 1.51
C THR A 483 14.60 22.70 2.24
N LEU A 484 14.22 23.76 2.95
CA LEU A 484 12.94 23.82 3.63
C LEU A 484 11.92 24.66 2.86
N GLY A 485 10.68 24.21 2.89
CA GLY A 485 9.48 24.93 2.50
C GLY A 485 8.48 24.97 3.65
N GLU A 486 7.25 25.36 3.35
CA GLU A 486 6.22 25.54 4.37
C GLU A 486 5.74 24.21 4.97
N GLY A 487 5.64 23.14 4.17
CA GLY A 487 5.20 21.83 4.61
C GLY A 487 3.89 21.42 3.95
N TRP A 488 3.08 20.64 4.64
CA TRP A 488 1.87 20.02 4.08
C TRP A 488 0.66 20.20 4.99
N TYR A 489 -0.43 20.68 4.41
CA TYR A 489 -1.71 20.91 5.06
C TYR A 489 -2.80 20.01 4.45
N LEU A 490 -3.69 19.47 5.29
CA LEU A 490 -4.79 18.57 4.91
C LEU A 490 -6.09 19.02 5.56
N ASP A 491 -7.16 19.05 4.76
CA ASP A 491 -8.46 19.52 5.19
C ASP A 491 -9.60 18.78 4.46
N ASP A 492 -10.81 18.81 5.01
CA ASP A 492 -12.05 18.35 4.38
C ASP A 492 -11.97 16.91 3.80
N LEU A 493 -11.48 15.96 4.60
CA LEU A 493 -11.34 14.57 4.18
C LEU A 493 -12.69 13.86 4.17
N THR A 494 -12.97 13.16 3.08
CA THR A 494 -14.15 12.32 2.89
C THR A 494 -13.77 11.01 2.20
N CYS A 495 -14.20 9.88 2.75
CA CYS A 495 -14.00 8.55 2.20
C CYS A 495 -15.36 7.92 1.90
N GLY A 496 -15.65 7.75 0.62
CA GLY A 496 -16.96 7.37 0.11
C GLY A 496 -18.01 8.46 0.34
N MET A 497 -19.17 8.31 -0.28
CA MET A 497 -20.33 9.09 0.11
C MET A 497 -20.89 8.48 1.41
N PRO A 498 -21.21 9.27 2.46
CA PRO A 498 -22.38 8.91 3.24
C PRO A 498 -23.55 8.85 2.24
N LEU A 499 -24.31 7.74 2.20
CA LEU A 499 -25.51 7.64 1.37
C LEU A 499 -26.42 8.84 1.69
N ALA A 500 -26.38 9.87 0.85
CA ALA A 500 -27.01 11.15 1.12
C ALA A 500 -28.44 11.16 0.57
N ILE A 501 -29.42 10.99 1.46
CA ILE A 501 -30.46 12.03 1.53
C ILE A 501 -29.90 13.05 2.52
N ASN A 502 -29.44 14.20 2.02
CA ASN A 502 -29.04 15.31 2.90
C ASN A 502 -30.30 15.92 3.54
N GLU A 503 -30.40 15.90 4.87
CA GLU A 503 -31.20 16.91 5.57
C GLU A 503 -30.52 18.27 5.38
N VAL A 504 -31.31 19.28 4.99
CA VAL A 504 -30.84 20.67 4.98
C VAL A 504 -30.67 21.12 6.43
N PRO A 505 -29.48 21.57 6.88
CA PRO A 505 -29.30 22.08 8.22
C PRO A 505 -30.14 23.35 8.43
N PRO A 506 -30.65 23.60 9.65
CA PRO A 506 -31.53 24.73 9.91
C PRO A 506 -30.72 26.02 9.88
N SER A 507 -30.89 26.85 8.85
CA SER A 507 -30.56 28.27 8.95
C SER A 507 -31.83 29.09 9.13
N GLU A 508 -31.81 29.79 10.27
CA GLU A 508 -32.63 30.92 10.69
C GLU A 508 -34.14 30.73 10.91
N ASN A 509 -34.53 31.05 12.14
CA ASN A 509 -35.89 31.21 12.64
C ASN A 509 -36.85 31.85 11.62
N ILE A 510 -37.63 31.02 10.95
CA ILE A 510 -38.96 31.42 10.49
C ILE A 510 -39.95 30.46 11.15
N ALA A 511 -40.77 31.03 12.03
CA ALA A 511 -41.75 30.35 12.85
C ALA A 511 -42.48 29.24 12.08
N ARG A 512 -42.36 27.99 12.54
CA ARG A 512 -43.18 26.88 12.02
C ARG A 512 -44.58 26.96 12.62
N PRO A 513 -45.66 27.05 11.83
CA PRO A 513 -46.97 26.60 12.27
C PRO A 513 -46.96 25.08 12.29
N VAL A 514 -47.43 24.51 13.40
CA VAL A 514 -47.72 23.07 13.55
C VAL A 514 -48.66 22.64 12.42
N LEU A 515 -48.27 21.63 11.62
CA LEU A 515 -49.21 20.93 10.74
C LEU A 515 -49.73 19.67 11.45
N PRO A 516 -51.06 19.46 11.47
CA PRO A 516 -51.68 18.35 12.17
C PRO A 516 -51.60 17.04 11.38
N ALA A 517 -51.79 15.97 12.13
CA ALA A 517 -51.85 14.58 11.69
C ALA A 517 -52.76 14.34 10.47
N LEU A 518 -52.30 13.43 9.62
CA LEU A 518 -52.97 12.95 8.43
C LEU A 518 -54.19 12.10 8.83
N VAL A 519 -55.41 12.65 8.74
CA VAL A 519 -56.65 11.84 8.70
C VAL A 519 -57.64 12.52 7.74
N ARG A 520 -57.96 11.79 6.66
CA ARG A 520 -58.85 12.12 5.52
C ARG A 520 -58.22 12.90 4.37
N ALA A 521 -58.53 12.43 3.16
CA ALA A 521 -57.98 12.82 1.87
C ALA A 521 -58.30 14.27 1.46
N GLN A 522 -57.71 15.22 2.19
CA GLN A 522 -57.81 16.65 1.93
C GLN A 522 -56.42 17.29 1.95
N LEU A 523 -56.12 18.05 0.90
CA LEU A 523 -54.92 18.88 0.78
C LEU A 523 -55.29 20.32 1.12
N VAL A 524 -54.85 20.81 2.27
CA VAL A 524 -55.10 22.20 2.71
C VAL A 524 -53.92 23.08 2.29
N LEU A 525 -54.19 24.10 1.49
CA LEU A 525 -53.19 25.09 1.08
C LEU A 525 -53.37 26.40 1.87
N PRO A 526 -52.27 27.05 2.27
CA PRO A 526 -52.33 28.36 2.94
C PRO A 526 -52.87 29.45 2.00
N SER A 527 -53.11 30.66 2.53
CA SER A 527 -53.47 31.82 1.73
C SER A 527 -52.41 32.09 0.66
N LEU A 528 -52.79 31.95 -0.61
CA LEU A 528 -51.89 32.18 -1.74
C LEU A 528 -51.95 33.66 -2.14
N ASN A 529 -50.89 34.14 -2.78
CA ASN A 529 -50.96 35.39 -3.54
C ASN A 529 -52.08 35.22 -4.60
N PRO A 530 -53.03 36.16 -4.74
CA PRO A 530 -54.16 36.04 -5.65
C PRO A 530 -53.77 35.83 -7.13
N SER A 531 -52.52 36.08 -7.48
CA SER A 531 -51.97 35.88 -8.84
C SER A 531 -51.44 34.45 -9.10
N ALA A 532 -51.27 33.62 -8.07
CA ALA A 532 -50.68 32.29 -8.20
C ALA A 532 -51.72 31.24 -8.61
N LYS A 533 -51.53 30.61 -9.78
CA LYS A 533 -52.33 29.47 -10.23
C LYS A 533 -51.56 28.18 -9.98
N LEU A 534 -52.01 27.37 -9.04
CA LEU A 534 -51.36 26.10 -8.69
C LEU A 534 -52.06 24.90 -9.34
N LEU A 535 -51.27 23.97 -9.83
CA LEU A 535 -51.69 22.72 -10.45
C LEU A 535 -51.15 21.55 -9.66
N LEU A 536 -51.97 20.53 -9.43
CA LEU A 536 -51.49 19.20 -9.13
C LEU A 536 -51.23 18.48 -10.46
N VAL A 537 -50.03 17.94 -10.63
CA VAL A 537 -49.62 17.17 -11.81
C VAL A 537 -49.12 15.79 -11.39
N ASP A 538 -49.23 14.79 -12.26
CA ASP A 538 -48.64 13.46 -12.02
C ASP A 538 -47.13 13.45 -12.28
N ALA A 539 -46.50 12.28 -12.09
CA ALA A 539 -45.06 12.11 -12.32
C ALA A 539 -44.60 12.31 -13.77
N THR A 540 -45.51 12.26 -14.74
CA THR A 540 -45.22 12.58 -16.15
C THR A 540 -45.35 14.06 -16.45
N GLY A 541 -45.79 14.86 -15.46
CA GLY A 541 -46.03 16.29 -15.60
C GLY A 541 -47.42 16.65 -16.14
N ARG A 542 -48.32 15.68 -16.30
CA ARG A 542 -49.68 15.91 -16.76
C ARG A 542 -50.54 16.49 -15.64
N LYS A 543 -51.30 17.54 -15.94
CA LYS A 543 -52.25 18.16 -15.01
C LYS A 543 -53.33 17.15 -14.58
N VAL A 544 -53.47 17.01 -13.27
CA VAL A 544 -54.51 16.23 -12.59
C VAL A 544 -55.64 17.14 -12.13
N MET A 545 -55.33 18.23 -11.43
CA MET A 545 -56.32 19.23 -11.00
C MET A 545 -55.71 20.63 -10.76
N GLU A 546 -56.55 21.65 -10.70
CA GLU A 546 -56.18 22.97 -10.16
C GLU A 546 -56.40 23.02 -8.66
N LEU A 547 -55.51 23.71 -7.95
CA LEU A 547 -55.58 23.86 -6.50
C LEU A 547 -55.97 25.28 -6.13
N LYS A 548 -56.86 25.40 -5.14
CA LYS A 548 -57.28 26.67 -4.54
C LYS A 548 -56.69 26.84 -3.14
N THR A 549 -56.64 28.08 -2.67
CA THR A 549 -56.41 28.38 -1.25
C THR A 549 -57.47 27.68 -0.38
N GLY A 550 -57.04 27.18 0.78
CA GLY A 550 -57.86 26.37 1.66
C GLY A 550 -57.88 24.90 1.27
N THR A 551 -58.97 24.21 1.60
CA THR A 551 -59.08 22.75 1.47
C THR A 551 -59.40 22.31 0.03
N ASN A 552 -58.60 21.38 -0.50
CA ASN A 552 -58.78 20.70 -1.77
C ASN A 552 -59.04 19.21 -1.51
N ASP A 553 -60.12 18.66 -2.06
CA ASP A 553 -60.42 17.23 -1.95
C ASP A 553 -59.55 16.44 -2.93
N ILE A 554 -58.81 15.45 -2.42
CA ILE A 554 -57.94 14.58 -3.22
C ILE A 554 -58.34 13.10 -3.14
N SER A 555 -59.50 12.79 -2.56
CA SER A 555 -59.99 11.41 -2.34
C SER A 555 -60.17 10.61 -3.63
N GLY A 556 -60.46 11.28 -4.76
CA GLY A 556 -60.65 10.66 -6.07
C GLY A 556 -59.36 10.37 -6.85
N ILE A 557 -58.19 10.71 -6.31
CA ILE A 557 -56.91 10.56 -7.02
C ILE A 557 -56.31 9.17 -6.73
N SER A 558 -55.89 8.47 -7.78
CA SER A 558 -55.26 7.14 -7.67
C SER A 558 -53.94 7.21 -6.88
N PRO A 559 -53.55 6.15 -6.15
CA PRO A 559 -52.24 6.09 -5.50
C PRO A 559 -51.11 6.36 -6.49
N GLY A 560 -50.13 7.18 -6.09
CA GLY A 560 -49.07 7.61 -6.98
C GLY A 560 -48.29 8.83 -6.47
N VAL A 561 -47.28 9.23 -7.24
CA VAL A 561 -46.48 10.42 -6.96
C VAL A 561 -47.03 11.58 -7.77
N TYR A 562 -47.35 12.67 -7.08
CA TYR A 562 -47.89 13.89 -7.65
C TYR A 562 -47.03 15.09 -7.24
N PHE A 563 -47.15 16.18 -7.98
CA PHE A 563 -46.38 17.38 -7.78
C PHE A 563 -47.28 18.61 -7.85
N ILE A 564 -47.00 19.61 -7.03
CA ILE A 564 -47.65 20.92 -7.13
C ILE A 564 -46.76 21.84 -7.96
N LYS A 565 -47.29 22.40 -9.04
CA LYS A 565 -46.61 23.36 -9.93
C LYS A 565 -47.34 24.69 -9.97
N ASN A 566 -46.59 25.78 -10.09
CA ASN A 566 -47.17 27.08 -10.43
C ASN A 566 -47.26 27.20 -11.95
N GLN A 567 -48.43 27.54 -12.48
CA GLN A 567 -48.65 27.67 -13.92
C GLN A 567 -47.74 28.74 -14.58
N GLN A 568 -47.22 29.70 -13.81
CA GLN A 568 -46.34 30.77 -14.31
C GLN A 568 -44.83 30.47 -14.18
N PHE A 569 -44.42 29.41 -13.48
CA PHE A 569 -43.01 29.05 -13.30
C PHE A 569 -42.79 27.57 -13.62
N THR A 570 -41.77 27.24 -14.41
CA THR A 570 -41.44 25.85 -14.77
C THR A 570 -40.92 25.00 -13.60
N LYS A 571 -40.68 25.61 -12.43
CA LYS A 571 -40.20 24.94 -11.21
C LYS A 571 -41.34 24.25 -10.45
N THR A 572 -41.11 22.99 -10.10
CA THR A 572 -41.96 22.23 -9.19
C THR A 572 -41.82 22.76 -7.76
N LEU A 573 -42.94 23.03 -7.10
CA LEU A 573 -42.95 23.66 -5.78
C LEU A 573 -42.95 22.65 -4.65
N ASN A 574 -43.63 21.51 -4.79
CA ASN A 574 -43.71 20.45 -3.76
C ASN A 574 -43.97 19.07 -4.39
N ARG A 575 -43.46 18.00 -3.76
CA ARG A 575 -43.77 16.60 -4.08
C ARG A 575 -44.77 16.05 -3.06
N LEU A 576 -45.83 15.40 -3.55
CA LEU A 576 -46.87 14.75 -2.76
C LEU A 576 -46.89 13.26 -3.09
N ILE A 577 -46.86 12.40 -2.07
CA ILE A 577 -47.03 10.95 -2.23
C ILE A 577 -48.43 10.61 -1.74
N ILE A 578 -49.30 10.15 -2.64
CA ILE A 578 -50.63 9.65 -2.28
C ILE A 578 -50.54 8.14 -2.20
N VAL A 579 -50.63 7.62 -0.97
CA VAL A 579 -50.79 6.20 -0.66
C VAL A 579 -52.20 6.02 -0.13
N ARG A 580 -52.88 4.95 -0.57
CA ARG A 580 -54.21 4.61 -0.04
C ARG A 580 -54.12 3.91 1.29
#